data_AF-A0A821GUC3-F1
#
_entry.id   AF-A0A821GUC3-F1
#
_cell.length_a   1.000
_cell.length_b   1.000
_cell.length_c   1.000
_cell.angle_alpha   90.00
_cell.angle_beta   90.00
_cell.angle_gamma   90.00
#
_symmetry.space_group_name_H-M   'P 1'
#
loop_
_entity.id
_entity.type
_entity.pdbx_description
1 polymer ?
#
loop_
_entity_poly.entity_id
_entity_poly.type
_entity_poly.pdbx_seq_one_letter_code
_entity_poly.pdbx_strand_id
1 'polypeptide(L)'
;MRKIFLYFIVFVVWDLTVESVQPYFPPQITFIKEEPVDHYLFAIDEINQRAYRWQRVDSDDQLYSYAMQNFPYTTPDSPESKNYVQLDVYEPVYCVYTAMWKYGSGMHDSFPEHWYYNGSSFKIGNYMQFSSKMIHAINSSKNEDHWYSEEKCSLETGDVYPCEEIFFKKNTDIPLRYIFVEGHGYFATRVIENYKIISIGKPSDKLFSKIPKNWMNNCTDLNLGLDFLLPSSPIIKLNESVTVKIRLTSPPHRINENDTMTLQWQVDKTSSECQDCLKWESKQFYFNIDNFHHYQTMIVTRVKDGSETTIRPIMNGGGYDKVRSDVYRLLFR
;
A
#
# COMPACT_ATOMS: atom_id res chain seq x y z
N MET A 1 10.98 62.11 -12.86
CA MET A 1 11.68 61.01 -12.14
C MET A 1 10.80 60.21 -11.18
N ARG A 2 10.07 60.82 -10.24
CA ARG A 2 9.23 60.10 -9.26
C ARG A 2 8.14 59.17 -9.85
N LYS A 3 7.52 59.54 -10.98
CA LYS A 3 6.50 58.71 -11.64
C LYS A 3 7.08 57.46 -12.31
N ILE A 4 8.25 57.56 -12.95
CA ILE A 4 8.94 56.44 -13.62
C ILE A 4 9.38 55.40 -12.59
N PHE A 5 9.88 55.84 -11.44
CA PHE A 5 10.27 54.94 -10.34
C PHE A 5 9.07 54.19 -9.75
N LEU A 6 7.89 54.82 -9.68
CA LEU A 6 6.67 54.17 -9.22
C LEU A 6 6.18 53.11 -10.22
N TYR A 7 6.22 53.40 -11.53
CA TYR A 7 5.90 52.42 -12.56
C TYR A 7 6.89 51.25 -12.57
N PHE A 8 8.19 51.51 -12.34
CA PHE A 8 9.21 50.46 -12.25
C PHE A 8 9.01 49.58 -11.01
N ILE A 9 8.65 50.15 -9.85
CA ILE A 9 8.32 49.39 -8.65
C ILE A 9 7.05 48.56 -8.87
N VAL A 10 6.00 49.13 -9.48
CA VAL A 10 4.77 48.38 -9.79
C VAL A 10 5.04 47.24 -10.78
N PHE A 11 5.88 47.47 -11.80
CA PHE A 11 6.27 46.44 -12.78
C PHE A 11 7.10 45.32 -12.12
N VAL A 12 8.07 45.66 -11.27
CA VAL A 12 8.89 44.68 -10.53
C VAL A 12 8.05 43.91 -9.50
N VAL A 13 7.08 44.54 -8.85
CA VAL A 13 6.15 43.87 -7.92
C VAL A 13 5.18 42.95 -8.67
N TRP A 14 4.80 43.27 -9.92
CA TRP A 14 3.94 42.43 -10.75
C TRP A 14 4.69 41.22 -11.32
N ASP A 15 5.94 41.40 -11.76
CA ASP A 15 6.81 40.31 -12.24
C ASP A 15 7.23 39.35 -11.11
N LEU A 16 7.24 39.81 -9.84
CA LEU A 16 7.49 38.97 -8.66
C LEU A 16 6.27 38.16 -8.21
N THR A 17 5.09 38.33 -8.84
CA THR A 17 3.87 37.57 -8.54
C THR A 17 3.57 36.46 -9.54
N VAL A 18 4.59 35.82 -10.12
CA VAL A 18 4.43 34.42 -10.53
C VAL A 18 4.24 33.63 -9.24
N GLU A 19 2.99 33.53 -8.78
CA GLU A 19 2.60 32.68 -7.65
C GLU A 19 3.06 31.25 -7.98
N SER A 20 4.26 30.91 -7.51
CA SER A 20 4.77 29.54 -7.47
C SER A 20 4.07 28.81 -6.31
N VAL A 21 2.75 28.91 -6.27
CA VAL A 21 1.91 28.17 -5.32
C VAL A 21 1.56 26.87 -6.03
N GLN A 22 1.99 25.76 -5.42
CA GLN A 22 1.67 24.43 -5.93
C GLN A 22 0.14 24.26 -5.98
N PRO A 23 -0.41 23.77 -7.11
CA PRO A 23 -1.83 23.49 -7.18
C PRO A 23 -2.19 22.33 -6.24
N TYR A 24 -3.34 22.44 -5.57
CA TYR A 24 -3.78 21.46 -4.58
C TYR A 24 -5.24 21.09 -4.83
N PHE A 25 -5.57 19.81 -4.65
CA PHE A 25 -6.96 19.40 -4.50
C PHE A 25 -7.54 19.97 -3.19
N PRO A 26 -8.87 20.15 -3.09
CA PRO A 26 -9.52 20.49 -1.83
C PRO A 26 -9.19 19.44 -0.76
N PRO A 27 -8.95 19.83 0.51
CA PRO A 27 -8.59 18.92 1.60
C PRO A 27 -9.70 17.91 1.95
N GLN A 28 -10.93 18.20 1.53
CA GLN A 28 -12.06 17.29 1.64
C GLN A 28 -12.79 17.23 0.31
N ILE A 29 -12.76 16.08 -0.34
CA ILE A 29 -13.30 15.91 -1.69
C ILE A 29 -13.78 14.47 -1.92
N THR A 30 -14.82 14.32 -2.74
CA THR A 30 -15.24 13.04 -3.31
C THR A 30 -15.31 13.18 -4.83
N PHE A 31 -14.66 12.28 -5.55
CA PHE A 31 -14.54 12.36 -7.00
C PHE A 31 -14.38 10.98 -7.63
N ILE A 32 -14.65 10.90 -8.93
CA ILE A 32 -14.31 9.75 -9.76
C ILE A 32 -13.06 10.11 -10.56
N LYS A 33 -12.03 9.27 -10.48
CA LYS A 33 -10.91 9.25 -11.42
C LYS A 33 -11.31 8.34 -12.59
N GLU A 34 -11.41 8.91 -13.77
CA GLU A 34 -11.76 8.20 -14.99
C GLU A 34 -10.47 7.80 -15.73
N GLU A 35 -10.28 6.50 -15.90
CA GLU A 35 -9.24 5.90 -16.72
C GLU A 35 -9.90 5.16 -17.90
N PRO A 36 -9.17 4.84 -18.99
CA PRO A 36 -9.77 4.28 -20.21
C PRO A 36 -10.56 2.97 -20.01
N VAL A 37 -10.25 2.21 -18.96
CA VAL A 37 -10.88 0.91 -18.67
C VAL A 37 -11.59 0.91 -17.31
N ASP A 38 -11.17 1.80 -16.40
CA ASP A 38 -11.58 1.76 -14.99
C ASP A 38 -12.11 3.10 -14.48
N HIS A 39 -13.02 3.01 -13.52
CA HIS A 39 -13.53 4.16 -12.79
C HIS A 39 -13.30 3.95 -11.31
N TYR A 40 -12.50 4.83 -10.71
CA TYR A 40 -12.16 4.77 -9.30
C TYR A 40 -12.92 5.85 -8.56
N LEU A 41 -13.76 5.47 -7.61
CA LEU A 41 -14.37 6.42 -6.69
C LEU A 41 -13.42 6.68 -5.53
N PHE A 42 -12.99 7.93 -5.35
CA PHE A 42 -12.19 8.37 -4.23
C PHE A 42 -12.99 9.29 -3.32
N ALA A 43 -12.77 9.17 -2.01
CA ALA A 43 -13.16 10.16 -1.02
C ALA A 43 -11.98 10.42 -0.08
N ILE A 44 -11.51 11.66 -0.07
CA ILE A 44 -10.37 12.09 0.74
C ILE A 44 -10.90 13.06 1.79
N ASP A 45 -10.57 12.79 3.05
CA ASP A 45 -10.92 13.62 4.20
C ASP A 45 -9.63 13.86 5.01
N GLU A 46 -8.81 14.81 4.52
CA GLU A 46 -7.54 15.18 5.14
C GLU A 46 -7.77 15.71 6.57
N ILE A 47 -8.86 16.41 6.81
CA ILE A 47 -9.17 16.98 8.13
C ILE A 47 -9.40 15.88 9.18
N ASN A 48 -10.18 14.85 8.85
CA ASN A 48 -10.46 13.74 9.77
C ASN A 48 -9.48 12.57 9.60
N GLN A 49 -8.44 12.71 8.76
CA GLN A 49 -7.43 11.70 8.48
C GLN A 49 -8.03 10.33 8.14
N ARG A 50 -8.92 10.34 7.14
CA ARG A 50 -9.53 9.13 6.55
C ARG A 50 -9.69 9.25 5.04
N ALA A 51 -9.54 8.13 4.35
CA ALA A 51 -9.65 8.04 2.90
C ALA A 51 -10.35 6.75 2.51
N TYR A 52 -11.05 6.81 1.39
CA TYR A 52 -11.80 5.70 0.81
C TYR A 52 -11.55 5.64 -0.68
N ARG A 53 -11.41 4.42 -1.19
CA ARG A 53 -11.39 4.11 -2.61
C ARG A 53 -12.31 2.94 -2.89
N TRP A 54 -13.00 3.01 -4.02
CA TRP A 54 -13.75 1.89 -4.56
C TRP A 54 -13.44 1.72 -6.04
N GLN A 55 -13.31 0.46 -6.44
CA GLN A 55 -13.18 0.04 -7.82
C GLN A 55 -14.01 -1.23 -8.04
N ARG A 56 -14.44 -1.41 -9.29
CA ARG A 56 -14.87 -2.72 -9.79
C ARG A 56 -13.62 -3.48 -10.23
N VAL A 57 -13.50 -4.75 -9.86
CA VAL A 57 -12.37 -5.61 -10.26
C VAL A 57 -12.79 -6.51 -11.42
N ASP A 58 -13.90 -7.25 -11.24
CA ASP A 58 -14.51 -8.10 -12.27
C ASP A 58 -16.04 -7.88 -12.30
N SER A 59 -16.80 -8.67 -13.07
CA SER A 59 -18.26 -8.50 -13.21
C SER A 59 -18.99 -8.45 -11.87
N ASP A 60 -18.54 -9.25 -10.91
CA ASP A 60 -19.17 -9.41 -9.60
C ASP A 60 -18.28 -8.94 -8.43
N ASP A 61 -16.96 -8.86 -8.64
CA ASP A 61 -16.01 -8.55 -7.58
C ASP A 61 -15.76 -7.04 -7.43
N GLN A 62 -15.76 -6.59 -6.18
CA GLN A 62 -15.59 -5.19 -5.82
C GLN A 62 -14.47 -5.07 -4.80
N LEU A 63 -13.59 -4.10 -5.02
CA LEU A 63 -12.58 -3.73 -4.03
C LEU A 63 -12.99 -2.43 -3.36
N TYR A 64 -13.05 -2.50 -2.04
CA TYR A 64 -13.19 -1.36 -1.15
C TYR A 64 -11.91 -1.19 -0.35
N SER A 65 -11.29 -0.02 -0.47
CA SER A 65 -10.07 0.33 0.25
C SER A 65 -10.36 1.46 1.22
N TYR A 66 -9.85 1.33 2.44
CA TYR A 66 -10.01 2.30 3.51
C TYR A 66 -8.65 2.61 4.12
N ALA A 67 -8.35 3.88 4.39
CA ALA A 67 -7.20 4.27 5.20
C ALA A 67 -7.65 5.22 6.30
N MET A 68 -7.27 4.99 7.56
CA MET A 68 -7.63 5.86 8.68
C MET A 68 -6.58 5.87 9.78
N GLN A 69 -6.42 7.00 10.46
CA GLN A 69 -5.58 7.09 11.67
C GLN A 69 -6.21 6.36 12.87
N ASN A 70 -7.52 6.53 13.06
CA ASN A 70 -8.27 5.93 14.16
C ASN A 70 -9.23 4.89 13.57
N PHE A 71 -8.71 3.72 13.23
CA PHE A 71 -9.50 2.70 12.56
C PHE A 71 -10.52 2.07 13.53
N PRO A 72 -11.80 1.92 13.14
CA PRO A 72 -12.83 1.40 14.02
C PRO A 72 -12.69 -0.11 14.25
N TYR A 73 -13.25 -0.59 15.37
CA TYR A 73 -13.31 -2.02 15.71
C TYR A 73 -11.93 -2.68 15.88
N THR A 74 -10.92 -1.88 16.27
CA THR A 74 -9.58 -2.37 16.56
C THR A 74 -9.51 -3.09 17.90
N THR A 75 -8.60 -4.06 18.00
CA THR A 75 -8.32 -4.75 19.26
C THR A 75 -7.51 -3.80 20.14
N PRO A 76 -7.90 -3.58 21.41
CA PRO A 76 -7.12 -2.74 22.31
C PRO A 76 -5.65 -3.17 22.38
N ASP A 77 -4.77 -2.19 22.43
CA ASP A 77 -3.31 -2.35 22.49
C ASP A 77 -2.60 -2.94 21.29
N SER A 78 -3.32 -3.39 20.26
CA SER A 78 -2.74 -3.83 19.00
C SER A 78 -2.15 -2.66 18.19
N PRO A 79 -1.25 -2.91 17.22
CA PRO A 79 -0.71 -1.85 16.38
C PRO A 79 -1.80 -1.05 15.65
N GLU A 80 -2.87 -1.72 15.22
CA GLU A 80 -4.00 -1.14 14.51
C GLU A 80 -4.75 -0.11 15.35
N SER A 81 -4.75 -0.25 16.69
CA SER A 81 -5.39 0.70 17.60
C SER A 81 -4.61 1.99 17.81
N LYS A 82 -3.32 2.02 17.42
CA LYS A 82 -2.38 3.12 17.71
C LYS A 82 -1.83 3.80 16.46
N ASN A 83 -2.00 3.19 15.29
CA ASN A 83 -1.36 3.61 14.05
C ASN A 83 -2.39 3.68 12.91
N TYR A 84 -1.99 4.29 11.79
CA TYR A 84 -2.80 4.23 10.58
C TYR A 84 -2.98 2.79 10.13
N VAL A 85 -4.19 2.48 9.71
CA VAL A 85 -4.52 1.19 9.10
C VAL A 85 -5.01 1.43 7.69
N GLN A 86 -4.52 0.61 6.77
CA GLN A 86 -5.08 0.44 5.46
C GLN A 86 -5.76 -0.93 5.38
N LEU A 87 -7.03 -0.97 5.00
CA LEU A 87 -7.83 -2.16 4.85
C LEU A 87 -8.37 -2.24 3.43
N ASP A 88 -8.09 -3.34 2.75
CA ASP A 88 -8.64 -3.69 1.46
C ASP A 88 -9.61 -4.87 1.62
N VAL A 89 -10.85 -4.68 1.17
CA VAL A 89 -11.93 -5.67 1.21
C VAL A 89 -12.33 -5.99 -0.22
N TYR A 90 -11.99 -7.20 -0.65
CA TYR A 90 -12.42 -7.79 -1.92
C TYR A 90 -13.69 -8.57 -1.66
N GLU A 91 -14.85 -7.93 -1.86
CA GLU A 91 -16.13 -8.61 -1.68
C GLU A 91 -16.42 -9.54 -2.87
N PRO A 92 -16.91 -10.77 -2.63
CA PRO A 92 -17.22 -11.40 -1.33
C PRO A 92 -16.08 -12.26 -0.74
N VAL A 93 -14.92 -12.29 -1.38
CA VAL A 93 -13.95 -13.39 -1.30
C VAL A 93 -12.97 -13.26 -0.14
N TYR A 94 -12.33 -12.10 0.03
CA TYR A 94 -11.21 -11.96 0.97
C TYR A 94 -10.97 -10.52 1.39
N CYS A 95 -10.21 -10.33 2.46
CA CYS A 95 -9.73 -9.01 2.85
C CYS A 95 -8.34 -9.09 3.47
N VAL A 96 -7.59 -8.00 3.33
CA VAL A 96 -6.22 -7.86 3.80
C VAL A 96 -6.04 -6.48 4.40
N TYR A 97 -5.14 -6.33 5.35
CA TYR A 97 -4.83 -5.03 5.95
C TYR A 97 -3.37 -4.91 6.33
N THR A 98 -2.97 -3.66 6.55
CA THR A 98 -1.65 -3.28 7.05
C THR A 98 -1.81 -2.16 8.07
N ALA A 99 -1.14 -2.28 9.22
CA ALA A 99 -0.88 -1.16 10.12
C ALA A 99 0.46 -0.49 9.78
N MET A 100 0.51 0.85 9.81
CA MET A 100 1.69 1.65 9.47
C MET A 100 2.47 1.99 10.74
N TRP A 101 3.46 1.17 11.07
CA TRP A 101 4.23 1.23 12.31
C TRP A 101 5.67 0.78 12.10
N LYS A 102 6.53 0.90 13.13
CA LYS A 102 7.98 0.64 13.03
C LYS A 102 8.40 -0.76 12.52
N TYR A 103 7.49 -1.74 12.57
CA TYR A 103 7.74 -3.11 12.08
C TYR A 103 6.82 -3.51 10.94
N GLY A 104 5.96 -2.59 10.49
CA GLY A 104 5.09 -2.81 9.36
C GLY A 104 5.65 -2.14 8.11
N SER A 105 5.02 -2.46 6.99
CA SER A 105 5.33 -1.85 5.70
C SER A 105 4.04 -1.56 4.97
N GLY A 106 3.88 -0.36 4.44
CA GLY A 106 2.83 -0.05 3.48
C GLY A 106 3.00 -0.88 2.21
N MET A 107 2.22 -1.95 2.07
CA MET A 107 2.26 -2.84 0.90
C MET A 107 1.08 -2.64 -0.07
N HIS A 108 0.35 -1.53 0.03
CA HIS A 108 -0.89 -1.37 -0.71
C HIS A 108 -0.88 -0.15 -1.64
N ASP A 109 -1.20 -0.37 -2.91
CA ASP A 109 -1.24 0.69 -3.93
C ASP A 109 -2.63 1.36 -4.03
N SER A 110 -3.49 1.19 -3.03
CA SER A 110 -4.87 1.72 -3.07
C SER A 110 -4.96 3.24 -2.82
N PHE A 111 -3.92 3.88 -2.33
CA PHE A 111 -3.88 5.32 -2.05
C PHE A 111 -2.57 5.93 -2.56
N PRO A 112 -2.52 7.27 -2.77
CA PRO A 112 -1.35 7.91 -3.35
C PRO A 112 -0.04 7.56 -2.63
N GLU A 113 0.98 7.19 -3.40
CA GLU A 113 2.27 6.71 -2.89
C GLU A 113 2.96 7.74 -1.98
N HIS A 114 2.80 9.04 -2.28
CA HIS A 114 3.41 10.11 -1.51
C HIS A 114 2.81 10.33 -0.12
N TRP A 115 1.73 9.62 0.22
CA TRP A 115 1.21 9.58 1.60
C TRP A 115 2.02 8.64 2.49
N TYR A 116 2.82 7.75 1.90
CA TYR A 116 3.73 6.87 2.61
C TYR A 116 5.07 7.58 2.85
N TYR A 117 5.50 7.57 4.11
CA TYR A 117 6.79 8.10 4.51
C TYR A 117 7.64 6.94 5.05
N ASN A 118 8.72 6.62 4.33
CA ASN A 118 9.68 5.56 4.68
C ASN A 118 9.03 4.17 4.93
N GLY A 119 7.89 3.89 4.28
CA GLY A 119 7.16 2.62 4.36
C GLY A 119 6.51 2.30 5.72
N SER A 120 6.90 2.98 6.81
CA SER A 120 6.49 2.68 8.19
C SER A 120 5.63 3.77 8.82
N SER A 121 5.37 4.85 8.09
CA SER A 121 4.48 5.92 8.50
C SER A 121 3.62 6.39 7.33
N PHE A 122 2.44 6.89 7.64
CA PHE A 122 1.43 7.26 6.66
C PHE A 122 0.69 8.49 7.13
N LYS A 123 0.39 9.42 6.21
CA LYS A 123 -0.42 10.59 6.50
C LYS A 123 -1.26 10.94 5.29
N ILE A 124 -2.56 11.02 5.50
CA ILE A 124 -3.49 11.45 4.46
C ILE A 124 -3.29 12.95 4.27
N GLY A 125 -2.96 13.33 3.04
CA GLY A 125 -2.73 14.71 2.64
C GLY A 125 -3.41 15.00 1.30
N ASN A 126 -2.84 15.95 0.57
CA ASN A 126 -3.34 16.27 -0.76
C ASN A 126 -3.30 15.04 -1.67
N TYR A 127 -4.34 14.86 -2.50
CA TYR A 127 -4.41 13.73 -3.44
C TYR A 127 -3.31 13.78 -4.50
N MET A 128 -2.84 14.98 -4.87
CA MET A 128 -1.79 15.15 -5.88
C MET A 128 -0.45 15.50 -5.25
N GLN A 129 0.61 14.95 -5.82
CA GLN A 129 1.98 15.42 -5.66
C GLN A 129 2.62 15.52 -7.04
N PHE A 130 3.21 16.67 -7.34
CA PHE A 130 3.93 16.90 -8.59
C PHE A 130 5.41 16.62 -8.37
N SER A 131 6.05 15.99 -9.35
CA SER A 131 7.49 15.72 -9.34
C SER A 131 8.28 17.00 -9.57
N SER A 132 7.71 17.93 -10.32
CA SER A 132 8.35 19.15 -10.76
C SER A 132 7.66 20.41 -10.21
N LYS A 133 8.37 21.55 -10.31
CA LYS A 133 7.79 22.85 -9.97
C LYS A 133 6.69 23.21 -10.97
N MET A 134 5.51 23.55 -10.47
CA MET A 134 4.36 23.94 -11.28
C MET A 134 4.29 25.46 -11.50
N ILE A 135 3.98 25.87 -12.73
CA ILE A 135 3.84 27.26 -13.16
C ILE A 135 2.38 27.50 -13.56
N HIS A 136 1.73 28.48 -12.93
CA HIS A 136 0.38 28.89 -13.30
C HIS A 136 0.38 29.65 -14.64
N ALA A 137 -0.46 29.23 -15.58
CA ALA A 137 -0.55 29.83 -16.90
C ALA A 137 -1.26 31.20 -16.86
N ILE A 138 -0.55 32.25 -17.25
CA ILE A 138 -1.04 33.64 -17.27
C ILE A 138 -2.19 33.82 -18.28
N ASN A 139 -2.20 33.04 -19.36
CA ASN A 139 -3.22 33.06 -20.41
C ASN A 139 -4.11 31.81 -20.37
N SER A 140 -4.52 31.38 -19.17
CA SER A 140 -5.44 30.26 -19.02
C SER A 140 -6.79 30.57 -19.69
N SER A 141 -7.51 29.52 -20.09
CA SER A 141 -8.77 29.68 -20.83
C SER A 141 -9.80 30.47 -20.01
N LYS A 142 -10.86 30.97 -20.67
CA LYS A 142 -11.94 31.66 -19.95
C LYS A 142 -12.65 30.78 -18.91
N ASN A 143 -12.53 29.46 -19.04
CA ASN A 143 -13.32 28.50 -18.28
C ASN A 143 -12.47 27.67 -17.31
N GLU A 144 -11.15 27.70 -17.43
CA GLU A 144 -10.24 26.83 -16.69
C GLU A 144 -8.98 27.58 -16.27
N ASP A 145 -8.47 27.23 -15.10
CA ASP A 145 -7.10 27.53 -14.72
C ASP A 145 -6.20 26.34 -15.06
N HIS A 146 -4.95 26.62 -15.39
CA HIS A 146 -4.01 25.65 -15.91
C HIS A 146 -2.65 25.85 -15.28
N TRP A 147 -2.06 24.77 -14.78
CA TRP A 147 -0.67 24.73 -14.33
C TRP A 147 0.08 23.69 -15.14
N TYR A 148 1.34 23.99 -15.44
CA TYR A 148 2.24 23.09 -16.15
C TYR A 148 3.60 23.03 -15.45
N SER A 149 4.29 21.92 -15.55
CA SER A 149 5.63 21.75 -15.01
C SER A 149 6.64 22.63 -15.75
N GLU A 150 7.61 23.16 -15.01
CA GLU A 150 8.77 23.83 -15.61
C GLU A 150 9.60 22.87 -16.47
N GLU A 151 9.68 21.61 -16.04
CA GLU A 151 10.36 20.54 -16.76
C GLU A 151 9.57 20.09 -18.00
N LYS A 152 10.31 19.75 -19.05
CA LYS A 152 9.78 19.31 -20.33
C LYS A 152 10.23 17.91 -20.68
N CYS A 153 9.29 17.11 -21.18
CA CYS A 153 9.48 15.74 -21.56
C CYS A 153 9.26 15.60 -23.08
N SER A 154 10.10 14.79 -23.72
CA SER A 154 10.01 14.49 -25.15
C SER A 154 9.30 13.16 -25.35
N LEU A 155 8.34 13.13 -26.27
CA LEU A 155 7.74 11.90 -26.77
C LEU A 155 8.63 11.26 -27.83
N GLU A 156 8.36 10.00 -28.18
CA GLU A 156 9.06 9.33 -29.28
C GLU A 156 8.90 10.01 -30.63
N THR A 157 7.77 10.69 -30.85
CA THR A 157 7.52 11.47 -32.07
C THR A 157 8.46 12.68 -32.20
N GLY A 158 9.22 13.00 -31.14
CA GLY A 158 10.05 14.20 -31.05
C GLY A 158 9.31 15.43 -30.52
N ASP A 159 8.01 15.31 -30.29
CA ASP A 159 7.21 16.39 -29.70
C ASP A 159 7.60 16.60 -28.23
N VAL A 160 7.67 17.86 -27.82
CA VAL A 160 8.09 18.26 -26.46
C VAL A 160 6.93 18.93 -25.75
N TYR A 161 6.57 18.40 -24.58
CA TYR A 161 5.50 18.91 -23.72
C TYR A 161 6.03 19.17 -22.31
N PRO A 162 5.32 19.96 -21.47
CA PRO A 162 5.53 19.87 -20.03
C PRO A 162 5.36 18.41 -19.58
N CYS A 163 6.22 17.95 -18.66
CA CYS A 163 6.12 16.60 -18.12
C CYS A 163 4.81 16.37 -17.35
N GLU A 164 4.30 17.41 -16.68
CA GLU A 164 3.07 17.36 -15.86
C GLU A 164 2.22 18.61 -16.15
N GLU A 165 0.91 18.46 -16.30
CA GLU A 165 -0.05 19.55 -16.48
C GLU A 165 -1.34 19.23 -15.71
N ILE A 166 -1.90 20.21 -15.00
CA ILE A 166 -3.14 20.05 -14.23
C ILE A 166 -4.09 21.21 -14.52
N PHE A 167 -5.36 20.88 -14.68
CA PHE A 167 -6.41 21.83 -15.02
C PHE A 167 -7.48 21.85 -13.94
N PHE A 168 -7.92 23.05 -13.60
CA PHE A 168 -8.95 23.31 -12.61
C PHE A 168 -10.07 24.15 -13.19
N LYS A 169 -11.27 24.06 -12.62
CA LYS A 169 -12.35 24.99 -12.94
C LYS A 169 -11.93 26.40 -12.55
N LYS A 170 -12.22 27.37 -13.41
CA LYS A 170 -11.77 28.77 -13.26
C LYS A 170 -12.00 29.32 -11.84
N ASN A 171 -10.96 29.90 -11.27
CA ASN A 171 -10.87 30.53 -9.96
C ASN A 171 -11.31 29.60 -8.82
N THR A 172 -11.03 28.30 -8.94
CA THR A 172 -11.33 27.31 -7.90
C THR A 172 -10.22 26.26 -7.81
N ASP A 173 -10.23 25.48 -6.73
CA ASP A 173 -9.40 24.30 -6.53
C ASP A 173 -10.04 23.01 -7.10
N ILE A 174 -11.13 23.11 -7.87
CA ILE A 174 -11.86 21.94 -8.39
C ILE A 174 -11.11 21.33 -9.58
N PRO A 175 -10.49 20.15 -9.43
CA PRO A 175 -9.68 19.57 -10.49
C PRO A 175 -10.57 19.01 -11.60
N LEU A 176 -10.10 19.12 -12.83
CA LEU A 176 -10.80 18.67 -14.04
C LEU A 176 -10.06 17.53 -14.73
N ARG A 177 -8.75 17.70 -14.93
CA ARG A 177 -7.90 16.69 -15.57
C ARG A 177 -6.44 16.90 -15.22
N TYR A 178 -5.69 15.81 -15.16
CA TYR A 178 -4.24 15.75 -15.03
C TYR A 178 -3.67 15.11 -16.29
N ILE A 179 -2.58 15.66 -16.80
CA ILE A 179 -1.89 15.16 -17.98
C ILE A 179 -0.42 14.99 -17.62
N PHE A 180 0.15 13.83 -17.89
CA PHE A 180 1.56 13.58 -17.63
C PHE A 180 2.20 12.73 -18.72
N VAL A 181 3.52 12.79 -18.81
CA VAL A 181 4.30 11.93 -19.69
C VAL A 181 4.79 10.72 -18.91
N GLU A 182 4.37 9.53 -19.34
CA GLU A 182 4.77 8.26 -18.74
C GLU A 182 5.68 7.47 -19.68
N GLY A 183 6.72 6.86 -19.11
CA GLY A 183 7.62 5.97 -19.84
C GLY A 183 7.19 4.51 -19.75
N HIS A 184 6.89 3.88 -20.89
CA HIS A 184 6.70 2.44 -21.02
C HIS A 184 7.89 1.81 -21.76
N GLY A 185 8.91 1.41 -21.00
CA GLY A 185 10.12 0.81 -21.57
C GLY A 185 10.90 1.83 -22.42
N TYR A 186 10.92 1.63 -23.74
CA TYR A 186 11.58 2.55 -24.67
C TYR A 186 10.67 3.69 -25.16
N PHE A 187 9.37 3.62 -24.86
CA PHE A 187 8.34 4.51 -25.37
C PHE A 187 7.92 5.53 -24.32
N ALA A 188 7.75 6.79 -24.70
CA ALA A 188 7.14 7.82 -23.85
C ALA A 188 5.80 8.27 -24.45
N THR A 189 4.73 8.19 -23.66
CA THR A 189 3.37 8.54 -24.08
C THR A 189 2.77 9.57 -23.14
N ARG A 190 1.78 10.32 -23.63
CA ARG A 190 1.05 11.31 -22.85
C ARG A 190 -0.24 10.68 -22.33
N VAL A 191 -0.37 10.60 -21.01
CA VAL A 191 -1.51 10.01 -20.31
C VAL A 191 -2.42 11.13 -19.80
N ILE A 192 -3.73 10.95 -19.91
CA ILE A 192 -4.73 11.92 -19.45
C ILE A 192 -5.63 11.22 -18.43
N GLU A 193 -5.68 11.76 -17.22
CA GLU A 193 -6.60 11.36 -16.16
C GLU A 193 -7.68 12.44 -16.04
N ASN A 194 -8.95 12.05 -16.09
CA ASN A 194 -10.06 12.97 -15.91
C ASN A 194 -10.67 12.80 -14.52
N TYR A 195 -11.09 13.92 -13.92
CA TYR A 195 -11.72 13.94 -12.61
C TYR A 195 -13.16 14.44 -12.71
N LYS A 196 -14.09 13.61 -12.23
CA LYS A 196 -15.49 13.99 -12.07
C LYS A 196 -15.79 14.21 -10.61
N ILE A 197 -15.92 15.48 -10.23
CA ILE A 197 -16.13 15.86 -8.83
C ILE A 197 -17.59 15.60 -8.43
N ILE A 198 -17.78 14.79 -7.39
CA ILE A 198 -19.09 14.49 -6.82
C ILE A 198 -19.43 15.55 -5.76
N SER A 199 -18.49 15.85 -4.87
CA SER A 199 -18.69 16.85 -3.81
C SER A 199 -17.37 17.37 -3.26
N ILE A 200 -17.40 18.61 -2.74
CA ILE A 200 -16.32 19.25 -1.99
C ILE A 200 -16.81 19.51 -0.57
N GLY A 201 -15.93 19.37 0.42
CA GLY A 201 -16.26 19.34 1.84
C GLY A 201 -16.33 17.91 2.37
N LYS A 202 -16.67 17.76 3.65
CA LYS A 202 -16.63 16.48 4.38
C LYS A 202 -17.32 15.36 3.58
N PRO A 203 -16.59 14.29 3.19
CA PRO A 203 -17.19 13.15 2.52
C PRO A 203 -18.28 12.48 3.36
N SER A 204 -19.24 11.84 2.67
CA SER A 204 -20.35 11.14 3.33
C SER A 204 -19.85 10.01 4.23
N ASP A 205 -20.30 10.01 5.49
CA ASP A 205 -19.97 8.96 6.46
C ASP A 205 -20.47 7.57 5.99
N LYS A 206 -21.41 7.51 5.05
CA LYS A 206 -21.89 6.26 4.43
C LYS A 206 -20.80 5.51 3.65
N LEU A 207 -19.81 6.21 3.10
CA LEU A 207 -18.69 5.57 2.40
C LEU A 207 -17.84 4.75 3.37
N PHE A 208 -17.74 5.21 4.62
CA PHE A 208 -16.94 4.58 5.68
C PHE A 208 -17.75 3.63 6.56
N SER A 209 -19.08 3.64 6.49
CA SER A 209 -19.93 2.77 7.32
C SER A 209 -19.95 1.30 6.89
N LYS A 210 -19.39 0.99 5.71
CA LYS A 210 -19.32 -0.37 5.15
C LYS A 210 -18.14 -1.21 5.68
N ILE A 211 -17.27 -0.64 6.51
CA ILE A 211 -16.16 -1.38 7.13
C ILE A 211 -16.72 -2.57 7.94
N PRO A 212 -16.35 -3.83 7.63
CA PRO A 212 -16.84 -5.00 8.35
C PRO A 212 -16.43 -4.95 9.82
N LYS A 213 -17.37 -5.11 10.77
CA LYS A 213 -17.06 -5.00 12.22
C LYS A 213 -16.06 -6.04 12.73
N ASN A 214 -15.92 -7.15 12.02
CA ASN A 214 -15.05 -8.28 12.34
C ASN A 214 -13.81 -8.34 11.43
N TRP A 215 -13.45 -7.23 10.76
CA TRP A 215 -12.34 -7.20 9.81
C TRP A 215 -11.03 -7.72 10.43
N MET A 216 -10.67 -7.34 11.67
CA MET A 216 -9.45 -7.85 12.32
C MET A 216 -9.43 -9.37 12.52
N ASN A 217 -10.59 -10.02 12.53
CA ASN A 217 -10.70 -11.46 12.70
C ASN A 217 -10.72 -12.23 11.39
N ASN A 218 -11.22 -11.60 10.32
CA ASN A 218 -11.43 -12.25 9.04
C ASN A 218 -10.38 -11.87 7.99
N CYS A 219 -9.72 -10.73 8.15
CA CYS A 219 -8.75 -10.22 7.20
C CYS A 219 -7.33 -10.67 7.59
N THR A 220 -6.50 -10.88 6.57
CA THR A 220 -5.08 -11.22 6.78
C THR A 220 -4.29 -9.94 7.05
N ASP A 221 -3.48 -9.95 8.11
CA ASP A 221 -2.50 -8.89 8.35
C ASP A 221 -1.26 -9.12 7.49
N LEU A 222 -0.98 -8.21 6.57
CA LEU A 222 0.17 -8.32 5.67
C LEU A 222 1.49 -7.96 6.34
N ASN A 223 1.48 -7.37 7.53
CA ASN A 223 2.70 -7.19 8.31
C ASN A 223 3.22 -8.51 8.89
N LEU A 224 2.34 -9.49 9.13
CA LEU A 224 2.68 -10.75 9.76
C LEU A 224 3.06 -11.80 8.72
N GLY A 225 4.26 -12.36 8.86
CA GLY A 225 4.76 -13.40 7.96
C GLY A 225 6.00 -14.11 8.49
N LEU A 226 6.42 -15.13 7.74
CA LEU A 226 7.66 -15.88 7.99
C LEU A 226 8.69 -15.56 6.90
N ASP A 227 9.96 -15.57 7.29
CA ASP A 227 11.09 -15.46 6.38
C ASP A 227 12.05 -16.63 6.57
N PHE A 228 12.63 -17.12 5.46
CA PHE A 228 13.39 -18.36 5.42
C PHE A 228 14.76 -18.17 4.74
N LEU A 229 15.78 -18.79 5.33
CA LEU A 229 17.00 -19.14 4.58
C LEU A 229 16.98 -20.65 4.34
N LEU A 230 16.77 -21.00 3.08
CA LEU A 230 16.70 -22.36 2.60
C LEU A 230 18.05 -22.85 2.09
N PRO A 231 18.31 -24.17 2.11
CA PRO A 231 19.44 -24.73 1.41
C PRO A 231 19.35 -24.47 -0.10
N SER A 232 20.49 -24.44 -0.78
CA SER A 232 20.57 -24.25 -2.24
C SER A 232 19.90 -25.38 -3.03
N SER A 233 19.73 -26.55 -2.42
CA SER A 233 19.04 -27.70 -2.99
C SER A 233 17.96 -28.19 -2.01
N PRO A 234 16.71 -28.44 -2.48
CA PRO A 234 15.68 -29.08 -1.69
C PRO A 234 15.88 -30.60 -1.57
N ILE A 235 16.85 -31.16 -2.30
CA ILE A 235 17.13 -32.61 -2.30
C ILE A 235 17.94 -32.97 -1.07
N ILE A 236 17.41 -33.90 -0.27
CA ILE A 236 18.09 -34.48 0.90
C ILE A 236 18.28 -35.96 0.63
N LYS A 237 19.53 -36.46 0.57
CA LYS A 237 19.75 -37.90 0.44
C LYS A 237 19.46 -38.61 1.76
N LEU A 238 19.24 -39.93 1.69
CA LEU A 238 19.05 -40.75 2.88
C LEU A 238 20.16 -40.53 3.91
N ASN A 239 19.79 -40.27 5.16
CA ASN A 239 20.65 -39.94 6.30
C ASN A 239 21.42 -38.61 6.20
N GLU A 240 21.21 -37.81 5.15
CA GLU A 240 21.71 -36.44 5.11
C GLU A 240 20.74 -35.49 5.82
N SER A 241 21.27 -34.34 6.23
CA SER A 241 20.51 -33.29 6.88
C SER A 241 20.76 -31.95 6.21
N VAL A 242 19.72 -31.13 6.15
CA VAL A 242 19.80 -29.74 5.71
C VAL A 242 19.34 -28.80 6.81
N THR A 243 19.87 -27.59 6.77
CA THR A 243 19.53 -26.54 7.74
C THR A 243 18.57 -25.56 7.08
N VAL A 244 17.43 -25.32 7.73
CA VAL A 244 16.51 -24.24 7.41
C VAL A 244 16.54 -23.23 8.55
N LYS A 245 16.76 -21.96 8.23
CA LYS A 245 16.67 -20.88 9.22
C LYS A 245 15.36 -20.13 9.03
N ILE A 246 14.67 -19.87 10.12
CA ILE A 246 13.33 -19.29 10.14
C ILE A 246 13.31 -18.08 11.07
N ARG A 247 12.68 -16.99 10.65
CA ARG A 247 12.36 -15.85 11.51
C ARG A 247 10.98 -15.29 11.16
N LEU A 248 10.52 -14.33 11.94
CA LEU A 248 9.31 -13.58 11.64
C LEU A 248 9.65 -12.28 10.90
N THR A 249 8.74 -11.80 10.05
CA THR A 249 8.86 -10.50 9.38
C THR A 249 8.59 -9.32 10.30
N SER A 250 7.75 -9.51 11.32
CA SER A 250 7.38 -8.53 12.34
C SER A 250 7.18 -9.22 13.69
N PRO A 251 7.17 -8.49 14.82
CA PRO A 251 6.93 -9.12 16.11
C PRO A 251 5.47 -9.57 16.24
N PRO A 252 5.19 -10.60 17.04
CA PRO A 252 3.82 -10.97 17.38
C PRO A 252 3.09 -9.80 18.03
N HIS A 253 1.82 -9.61 17.68
CA HIS A 253 1.00 -8.56 18.27
C HIS A 253 0.71 -8.86 19.74
N ARG A 254 0.70 -7.82 20.56
CA ARG A 254 0.22 -7.94 21.94
C ARG A 254 -1.30 -7.98 21.94
N ILE A 255 -1.86 -9.15 22.21
CA ILE A 255 -3.31 -9.39 22.27
C ILE A 255 -3.63 -9.96 23.65
N ASN A 256 -4.50 -9.27 24.41
CA ASN A 256 -4.84 -9.67 25.79
C ASN A 256 -3.60 -9.91 26.66
N GLU A 257 -2.67 -8.96 26.64
CA GLU A 257 -1.37 -8.98 27.33
C GLU A 257 -0.36 -10.03 26.87
N ASN A 258 -0.70 -10.92 25.95
CA ASN A 258 0.21 -11.92 25.37
C ASN A 258 0.80 -11.41 24.05
N ASP A 259 2.12 -11.34 23.96
CA ASP A 259 2.91 -10.87 22.82
C ASP A 259 3.78 -11.97 22.19
N THR A 260 3.30 -13.21 22.28
CA THR A 260 4.08 -14.39 21.97
C THR A 260 3.45 -15.21 20.85
N MET A 261 4.29 -15.88 20.08
CA MET A 261 3.89 -16.76 18.99
C MET A 261 4.68 -18.06 19.06
N THR A 262 3.97 -19.18 18.91
CA THR A 262 4.58 -20.50 18.76
C THR A 262 4.45 -20.97 17.33
N LEU A 263 5.56 -21.43 16.77
CA LEU A 263 5.62 -22.00 15.43
C LEU A 263 5.97 -23.48 15.53
N GLN A 264 5.10 -24.34 15.01
CA GLN A 264 5.30 -25.77 14.90
C GLN A 264 5.22 -26.20 13.43
N TRP A 265 5.59 -27.44 13.14
CA TRP A 265 5.57 -27.98 11.78
C TRP A 265 4.80 -29.28 11.73
N GLN A 266 4.10 -29.49 10.63
CA GLN A 266 3.47 -30.76 10.33
C GLN A 266 3.62 -31.11 8.85
N VAL A 267 3.63 -32.39 8.55
CA VAL A 267 3.59 -32.88 7.17
C VAL A 267 2.25 -32.53 6.55
N ASP A 268 2.27 -32.03 5.32
CA ASP A 268 1.06 -31.83 4.53
C ASP A 268 0.52 -33.20 4.08
N LYS A 269 -0.75 -33.50 4.39
CA LYS A 269 -1.32 -34.85 4.23
C LYS A 269 -1.99 -35.04 2.87
N THR A 270 -1.36 -34.53 1.81
CA THR A 270 -1.81 -34.79 0.44
C THR A 270 -1.44 -36.23 0.04
N SER A 271 -2.28 -36.90 -0.75
CA SER A 271 -2.31 -38.36 -0.86
C SER A 271 -1.10 -39.04 -1.53
N SER A 272 -0.09 -38.27 -1.97
CA SER A 272 1.10 -38.77 -2.67
C SER A 272 2.42 -38.53 -1.95
N GLU A 273 2.43 -37.81 -0.82
CA GLU A 273 3.64 -37.44 -0.10
C GLU A 273 4.08 -38.51 0.92
N CYS A 274 5.39 -38.65 1.11
CA CYS A 274 5.93 -39.57 2.10
C CYS A 274 5.83 -39.01 3.52
N GLN A 275 4.88 -39.50 4.31
CA GLN A 275 4.59 -38.91 5.63
C GLN A 275 5.63 -39.17 6.73
N ASP A 276 6.50 -40.16 6.53
CA ASP A 276 7.52 -40.58 7.50
C ASP A 276 8.95 -40.49 6.95
N CYS A 277 9.16 -39.79 5.81
CA CYS A 277 10.47 -39.67 5.18
C CYS A 277 11.41 -38.69 5.86
N LEU A 278 10.88 -37.72 6.60
CA LEU A 278 11.64 -36.66 7.25
C LEU A 278 11.47 -36.69 8.77
N LYS A 279 12.53 -36.30 9.47
CA LYS A 279 12.49 -35.88 10.88
C LYS A 279 13.10 -34.49 11.02
N TRP A 280 12.71 -33.76 12.05
CA TRP A 280 13.35 -32.49 12.41
C TRP A 280 13.53 -32.36 13.92
N GLU A 281 14.61 -31.70 14.33
CA GLU A 281 15.02 -31.61 15.74
C GLU A 281 14.24 -30.54 16.52
N SER A 282 13.98 -29.39 15.89
CA SER A 282 13.24 -28.27 16.49
C SER A 282 11.75 -28.39 16.20
N LYS A 283 11.00 -29.12 17.05
CA LYS A 283 9.55 -29.32 16.86
C LYS A 283 8.72 -28.05 17.06
N GLN A 284 9.23 -27.11 17.85
CA GLN A 284 8.55 -25.87 18.18
C GLN A 284 9.56 -24.73 18.32
N PHE A 285 9.25 -23.60 17.71
CA PHE A 285 9.93 -22.32 17.91
C PHE A 285 9.04 -21.38 18.71
N TYR A 286 9.67 -20.47 19.42
CA TYR A 286 9.00 -19.47 20.24
C TYR A 286 9.50 -18.08 19.85
N PHE A 287 8.57 -17.19 19.56
CA PHE A 287 8.85 -15.82 19.15
C PHE A 287 8.13 -14.81 20.04
N ASN A 288 8.78 -13.67 20.26
CA ASN A 288 8.26 -12.49 20.95
C ASN A 288 8.91 -11.22 20.36
N ILE A 289 8.63 -10.05 20.95
CA ILE A 289 9.17 -8.76 20.48
C ILE A 289 10.70 -8.67 20.49
N ASP A 290 11.37 -9.44 21.35
CA ASP A 290 12.83 -9.37 21.50
C ASP A 290 13.56 -10.26 20.48
N ASN A 291 12.94 -11.36 20.04
CA ASN A 291 13.63 -12.36 19.22
C ASN A 291 13.03 -12.62 17.84
N PHE A 292 11.93 -11.95 17.46
CA PHE A 292 11.23 -12.18 16.18
C PHE A 292 12.16 -12.08 14.95
N HIS A 293 13.14 -11.19 15.01
CA HIS A 293 14.08 -10.89 13.93
C HIS A 293 15.29 -11.85 13.88
N HIS A 294 15.48 -12.66 14.92
CA HIS A 294 16.57 -13.64 14.99
C HIS A 294 16.17 -14.94 14.30
N TYR A 295 17.04 -15.40 13.41
CA TYR A 295 16.89 -16.71 12.79
C TYR A 295 17.03 -17.83 13.81
N GLN A 296 15.99 -18.64 13.93
CA GLN A 296 15.98 -19.91 14.65
C GLN A 296 16.20 -21.06 13.66
N THR A 297 16.89 -22.10 14.10
CA THR A 297 17.37 -23.17 13.22
C THR A 297 16.51 -24.43 13.34
N MET A 298 16.05 -24.93 12.19
CA MET A 298 15.48 -26.26 12.02
C MET A 298 16.47 -27.13 11.24
N ILE A 299 16.84 -28.28 11.78
CA ILE A 299 17.59 -29.31 11.06
C ILE A 299 16.59 -30.34 10.57
N VAL A 300 16.53 -30.54 9.26
CA VAL A 300 15.65 -31.53 8.60
C VAL A 300 16.52 -32.66 8.10
N THR A 301 16.25 -33.88 8.56
CA THR A 301 16.99 -35.09 8.19
C THR A 301 16.09 -36.03 7.42
N ARG A 302 16.60 -36.61 6.33
CA ARG A 302 15.91 -37.70 5.66
C ARG A 302 16.20 -39.03 6.31
N VAL A 303 15.15 -39.74 6.71
CA VAL A 303 15.25 -41.01 7.43
C VAL A 303 14.78 -42.21 6.62
N LYS A 304 14.10 -41.96 5.50
CA LYS A 304 13.58 -43.00 4.61
C LYS A 304 13.52 -42.49 3.16
N ASP A 305 13.70 -43.40 2.23
CA ASP A 305 13.49 -43.11 0.80
C ASP A 305 12.00 -43.06 0.46
N GLY A 306 11.61 -42.19 -0.46
CA GLY A 306 10.22 -42.01 -0.83
C GLY A 306 10.00 -40.83 -1.78
N SER A 307 8.73 -40.52 -2.03
CA SER A 307 8.32 -39.31 -2.74
C SER A 307 8.66 -38.05 -1.95
N GLU A 308 8.47 -36.90 -2.59
CA GLU A 308 8.64 -35.59 -1.95
C GLU A 308 7.76 -35.45 -0.70
N THR A 309 8.21 -34.61 0.23
CA THR A 309 7.52 -34.31 1.48
C THR A 309 7.42 -32.81 1.64
N THR A 310 6.20 -32.33 1.77
CA THR A 310 5.90 -30.93 2.08
C THR A 310 5.61 -30.82 3.57
N ILE A 311 6.23 -29.86 4.24
CA ILE A 311 5.84 -29.47 5.59
C ILE A 311 5.22 -28.08 5.57
N ARG A 312 4.21 -27.88 6.42
CA ARG A 312 3.52 -26.60 6.59
C ARG A 312 3.62 -26.14 8.04
N PRO A 313 3.72 -24.83 8.28
CA PRO A 313 3.76 -24.28 9.62
C PRO A 313 2.38 -24.34 10.28
N ILE A 314 2.38 -24.52 11.59
CA ILE A 314 1.25 -24.27 12.49
C ILE A 314 1.68 -23.08 13.36
N MET A 315 0.99 -21.96 13.20
CA MET A 315 1.30 -20.72 13.90
C MET A 315 0.19 -20.43 14.90
N ASN A 316 0.54 -20.17 16.16
CA ASN A 316 -0.43 -19.83 17.20
C ASN A 316 0.07 -18.62 18.00
N GLY A 317 -0.80 -17.62 18.16
CA GLY A 317 -0.54 -16.45 19.00
C GLY A 317 -0.10 -15.21 18.21
N GLY A 318 -0.29 -14.05 18.84
CA GLY A 318 0.11 -12.73 18.32
C GLY A 318 -0.41 -12.37 16.93
N GLY A 319 -1.60 -12.87 16.55
CA GLY A 319 -2.23 -12.63 15.24
C GLY A 319 -1.77 -13.58 14.13
N TYR A 320 -0.69 -14.34 14.35
CA TYR A 320 -0.16 -15.28 13.36
C TYR A 320 -1.05 -16.50 13.14
N ASP A 321 -2.00 -16.77 14.03
CA ASP A 321 -3.05 -17.78 13.87
C ASP A 321 -3.94 -17.51 12.64
N LYS A 322 -3.98 -16.26 12.16
CA LYS A 322 -4.75 -15.84 10.98
C LYS A 322 -3.91 -15.82 9.70
N VAL A 323 -2.60 -16.01 9.82
CA VAL A 323 -1.70 -16.03 8.66
C VAL A 323 -1.87 -17.35 7.92
N ARG A 324 -2.04 -17.27 6.61
CA ARG A 324 -2.25 -18.41 5.72
C ARG A 324 -1.06 -19.37 5.74
N SER A 325 -1.16 -20.50 6.44
CA SER A 325 -0.07 -21.49 6.52
C SER A 325 0.36 -22.08 5.18
N ASP A 326 -0.52 -22.07 4.17
CA ASP A 326 -0.28 -22.66 2.86
C ASP A 326 0.72 -21.89 2.00
N VAL A 327 0.93 -20.60 2.26
CA VAL A 327 1.92 -19.80 1.50
C VAL A 327 3.36 -19.99 2.01
N TYR A 328 3.54 -20.64 3.17
CA TYR A 328 4.83 -20.83 3.83
C TYR A 328 5.26 -22.31 3.87
N ARG A 329 4.86 -23.08 2.86
CA ARG A 329 5.21 -24.50 2.72
C ARG A 329 6.68 -24.69 2.39
N LEU A 330 7.31 -25.71 2.98
CA LEU A 330 8.66 -26.13 2.65
C LEU A 330 8.61 -27.49 1.97
N LEU A 331 9.14 -27.56 0.75
CA LEU A 331 9.20 -28.77 -0.05
C LEU A 331 10.60 -29.39 0.01
N PHE A 332 10.67 -30.68 0.34
CA PHE A 332 11.90 -31.45 0.32
C PHE A 332 11.78 -32.68 -0.57
N ARG A 333 12.87 -33.02 -1.26
CA ARG A 333 12.91 -34.09 -2.26
C ARG A 333 13.89 -35.19 -1.95
#